data_AF-V5GSU5-F1
#
_entry.id   AF-V5GSU5-F1
#
_cell.length_a   1.000
_cell.length_b   1.000
_cell.length_c   1.000
_cell.angle_alpha   90.00
_cell.angle_beta   90.00
_cell.angle_gamma   90.00
#
_symmetry.space_group_name_H-M   'P 1'
#
loop_
_entity.id
_entity.type
_entity.pdbx_description
1 polymer ?
#
loop_
_entity_poly.entity_id
_entity_poly.type
_entity_poly.pdbx_seq_one_letter_code
_entity_poly.pdbx_strand_id
1 'polypeptide(L)'
;NNKMCPTQLRTLRNIRVRYIACGEEFSTFLTMDGGVFTCGAGMFGQLGHGSNTNEILPRQVVELMGSTITQIASGRQHSLALVPSRGRVYSFGIGGSGQLGLRKPTSSTTPQVVLGPWVSPSGISLVPTPGNNQNFVIHRIFSGGDHCFVSVVKQNSDIPPYDCREYNPQTQILHLTQDYVKNLLRTPGNVQVEQEVLSFLETVFKSLSCLNGSFLLNDEKHYYCSSRHHGVNLEGGRRGYVFP
;
A
#
# COMPACT_ATOMS: atom_id res chain seq x y z
N ASN A 1 22.91 -12.57 0.90
CA ASN A 1 23.01 -12.54 2.38
C ASN A 1 21.62 -12.52 2.98
N ASN A 2 21.16 -13.67 3.46
CA ASN A 2 19.88 -13.77 4.18
C ASN A 2 19.99 -13.03 5.51
N LYS A 3 18.89 -12.41 5.95
CA LYS A 3 18.78 -11.70 7.22
C LYS A 3 17.73 -12.40 8.06
N MET A 4 18.08 -12.76 9.29
CA MET A 4 17.16 -13.42 10.24
C MET A 4 16.40 -12.44 11.14
N CYS A 5 16.54 -11.14 10.89
CA CYS A 5 15.85 -10.10 11.60
C CYS A 5 15.39 -9.00 10.63
N PRO A 6 14.28 -8.29 10.94
CA PRO A 6 13.85 -7.14 10.16
C PRO A 6 15.02 -6.17 9.92
N THR A 7 15.33 -5.93 8.65
CA THR A 7 16.47 -5.10 8.24
C THR A 7 15.96 -3.99 7.34
N GLN A 8 16.33 -2.75 7.65
CA GLN A 8 15.94 -1.61 6.83
C GLN A 8 16.53 -1.72 5.43
N LEU A 9 15.66 -1.71 4.43
CA LEU A 9 16.05 -1.64 3.03
C LEU A 9 16.37 -0.17 2.67
N ARG A 10 17.66 0.17 2.70
CA ARG A 10 18.14 1.56 2.59
C ARG A 10 17.75 2.25 1.28
N THR A 11 17.65 1.52 0.17
CA THR A 11 17.30 2.09 -1.14
C THR A 11 15.85 2.58 -1.22
N LEU A 12 14.94 2.10 -0.35
CA LEU A 12 13.55 2.57 -0.30
C LEU A 12 13.31 3.66 0.76
N ARG A 13 14.32 4.06 1.54
CA ARG A 13 14.17 4.98 2.69
C ARG A 13 13.43 6.28 2.35
N ASN A 14 13.73 6.85 1.18
CA ASN A 14 13.19 8.16 0.77
C ASN A 14 12.08 8.04 -0.30
N ILE A 15 11.66 6.82 -0.62
CA ILE A 15 10.76 6.52 -1.74
C ILE A 15 9.27 6.54 -1.29
N ARG A 16 9.01 6.74 0.01
CA ARG A 16 7.66 6.85 0.61
C ARG A 16 6.74 5.70 0.19
N VAL A 17 7.20 4.47 0.38
CA VAL A 17 6.40 3.25 0.14
C VAL A 17 5.20 3.24 1.09
N ARG A 18 4.01 2.97 0.54
CA ARG A 18 2.73 2.85 1.27
C ARG A 18 2.17 1.44 1.28
N TYR A 19 2.44 0.67 0.24
CA TYR A 19 1.90 -0.68 0.15
C TYR A 19 2.93 -1.62 -0.44
N ILE A 20 2.86 -2.88 0.00
CA ILE A 20 3.74 -3.95 -0.45
C ILE A 20 2.86 -5.15 -0.77
N ALA A 21 3.14 -5.81 -1.89
CA ALA A 21 2.62 -7.14 -2.19
C ALA A 21 3.78 -8.07 -2.54
N CYS A 22 3.65 -9.34 -2.15
CA CYS A 22 4.66 -10.36 -2.37
C CYS A 22 4.12 -11.45 -3.28
N GLY A 23 4.94 -11.89 -4.23
CA GLY A 23 4.74 -13.18 -4.88
C GLY A 23 5.62 -14.25 -4.23
N GLU A 24 5.91 -15.32 -4.96
CA GLU A 24 6.67 -16.47 -4.43
C GLU A 24 8.11 -16.12 -4.05
N GLU A 25 8.84 -15.47 -4.98
CA GLU A 25 10.25 -15.12 -4.79
C GLU A 25 10.54 -13.66 -5.15
N PHE A 26 9.52 -12.81 -5.14
CA PHE A 26 9.65 -11.40 -5.50
C PHE A 26 8.71 -10.50 -4.69
N SER A 27 9.06 -9.22 -4.63
CA SER A 27 8.31 -8.21 -3.91
C SER A 27 7.99 -7.03 -4.82
N THR A 28 6.84 -6.42 -4.57
CA THR A 28 6.33 -5.24 -5.26
C THR A 28 6.01 -4.17 -4.23
N PHE A 29 6.37 -2.93 -4.52
CA PHE A 29 6.23 -1.79 -3.63
C PHE A 29 5.50 -0.68 -4.36
N LEU A 30 4.48 -0.12 -3.72
CA LEU A 30 3.71 1.02 -4.22
C LEU A 30 4.05 2.24 -3.37
N THR A 31 4.42 3.33 -4.02
CA THR A 31 4.75 4.60 -3.36
C THR A 31 3.51 5.48 -3.19
N MET A 32 3.62 6.47 -2.30
CA MET A 32 2.54 7.44 -2.04
C MET A 32 2.10 8.18 -3.31
N ASP A 33 3.02 8.51 -4.22
CA ASP A 33 2.75 9.17 -5.50
C ASP A 33 2.28 8.20 -6.61
N GLY A 34 2.19 6.91 -6.31
CA GLY A 34 1.68 5.90 -7.25
C GLY A 34 2.74 5.30 -8.17
N GLY A 35 4.02 5.43 -7.83
CA GLY A 35 5.13 4.73 -8.47
C GLY A 35 5.23 3.27 -8.00
N VAL A 36 5.69 2.39 -8.88
CA VAL A 36 5.85 0.95 -8.60
C VAL A 36 7.30 0.55 -8.70
N PHE A 37 7.78 -0.14 -7.67
CA PHE A 37 9.10 -0.76 -7.62
C PHE A 37 8.96 -2.26 -7.44
N THR A 38 9.89 -3.02 -8.02
CA THR A 38 9.92 -4.49 -7.90
C THR A 38 11.36 -4.97 -7.65
N CYS A 39 11.51 -6.09 -6.96
CA CYS A 39 12.77 -6.81 -6.81
C CYS A 39 12.55 -8.30 -6.49
N GLY A 40 13.59 -9.09 -6.61
CA GLY A 40 13.61 -10.53 -6.36
C GLY A 40 13.80 -11.32 -7.66
N ALA A 41 13.17 -12.49 -7.74
CA ALA A 41 13.19 -13.33 -8.93
C ALA A 41 12.47 -12.66 -10.11
N GLY A 42 13.10 -12.67 -11.28
CA GLY A 42 12.58 -12.06 -12.51
C GLY A 42 12.50 -13.00 -13.70
N MET A 43 12.77 -14.30 -13.52
CA MET A 43 12.91 -15.27 -14.62
C MET A 43 11.69 -15.37 -15.55
N PHE A 44 10.49 -14.97 -15.11
CA PHE A 44 9.27 -15.01 -15.91
C PHE A 44 8.77 -13.61 -16.31
N GLY A 45 9.55 -12.56 -16.05
CA GLY A 45 9.16 -11.18 -16.34
C GLY A 45 8.29 -10.52 -15.26
N GLN A 46 8.11 -11.16 -14.10
CA GLN A 46 7.24 -10.69 -13.02
C GLN A 46 7.69 -9.37 -12.37
N LEU A 47 8.89 -8.90 -12.71
CA LEU A 47 9.40 -7.60 -12.27
C LEU A 47 9.00 -6.45 -13.21
N GLY A 48 8.63 -6.73 -14.46
CA GLY A 48 8.14 -5.71 -15.40
C GLY A 48 9.23 -4.83 -16.02
N HIS A 49 10.51 -5.22 -15.96
CA HIS A 49 11.65 -4.42 -16.45
C HIS A 49 12.10 -4.73 -17.89
N GLY A 50 11.25 -5.38 -18.69
CA GLY A 50 11.58 -5.76 -20.07
C GLY A 50 12.65 -6.84 -20.19
N SER A 51 12.95 -7.56 -19.10
CA SER A 51 13.96 -8.62 -19.05
C SER A 51 13.51 -9.76 -18.14
N ASN A 52 14.20 -10.90 -18.24
CA ASN A 52 14.01 -12.08 -17.39
C ASN A 52 15.08 -12.18 -16.28
N THR A 53 15.69 -11.06 -15.89
CA THR A 53 16.78 -11.01 -14.92
C THR A 53 16.26 -10.77 -13.51
N ASN A 54 16.93 -11.35 -12.52
CA ASN A 54 16.65 -11.08 -11.11
C ASN A 54 17.14 -9.67 -10.73
N GLU A 55 16.44 -9.02 -9.81
CA GLU A 55 16.82 -7.71 -9.27
C GLU A 55 17.07 -7.84 -7.77
N ILE A 56 18.29 -7.56 -7.33
CA ILE A 56 18.66 -7.68 -5.91
C ILE A 56 18.07 -6.52 -5.09
N LEU A 57 17.95 -5.35 -5.71
CA LEU A 57 17.47 -4.13 -5.09
C LEU A 57 16.17 -3.69 -5.79
N PRO A 58 15.23 -3.06 -5.05
CA PRO A 58 14.04 -2.45 -5.65
C PRO A 58 14.40 -1.51 -6.79
N ARG A 59 13.87 -1.81 -7.97
CA ARG A 59 14.00 -1.02 -9.18
C ARG A 59 12.63 -0.54 -9.64
N GLN A 60 12.56 0.69 -10.13
CA GLN A 60 11.30 1.26 -10.61
C GLN A 60 10.86 0.59 -11.92
N VAL A 61 9.56 0.29 -12.03
CA VAL A 61 8.94 -0.17 -13.28
C VAL A 61 8.66 1.04 -14.16
N VAL A 62 9.63 1.37 -15.01
CA VAL A 62 9.62 2.55 -15.89
C VAL A 62 8.39 2.61 -16.80
N GLU A 63 7.88 1.46 -17.23
CA GLU A 63 6.76 1.37 -18.18
C GLU A 63 5.41 1.78 -17.56
N LEU A 64 5.34 1.89 -16.24
CA LEU A 64 4.18 2.42 -15.50
C LEU A 64 4.29 3.92 -15.21
N MET A 65 5.42 4.57 -15.53
CA MET A 65 5.62 6.00 -15.29
C MET A 65 4.59 6.85 -16.05
N GLY A 66 4.27 8.02 -15.49
CA GLY A 66 3.22 8.90 -16.03
C GLY A 66 1.80 8.40 -15.79
N SER A 67 1.63 7.33 -15.02
CA SER A 67 0.35 6.88 -14.47
C SER A 67 0.43 6.87 -12.95
N THR A 68 -0.66 7.23 -12.27
CA THR A 68 -0.78 7.07 -10.83
C THR A 68 -1.39 5.71 -10.54
N ILE A 69 -0.57 4.78 -10.05
CA ILE A 69 -1.05 3.47 -9.60
C ILE A 69 -1.69 3.63 -8.22
N THR A 70 -2.88 3.06 -8.03
CA THR A 70 -3.56 3.06 -6.72
C THR A 70 -3.61 1.70 -6.07
N GLN A 71 -3.40 0.64 -6.85
CA GLN A 71 -3.36 -0.72 -6.33
C GLN A 71 -2.35 -1.57 -7.08
N ILE A 72 -1.63 -2.40 -6.33
CA ILE A 72 -0.80 -3.50 -6.84
C ILE A 72 -1.30 -4.82 -6.24
N ALA A 73 -1.17 -5.89 -7.01
CA ALA A 73 -1.38 -7.26 -6.53
C ALA A 73 -0.35 -8.18 -7.18
N SER A 74 0.12 -9.18 -6.44
CA SER A 74 1.09 -10.16 -6.94
C SER A 74 0.55 -11.56 -6.73
N GLY A 75 0.60 -12.36 -7.78
CA GLY A 75 0.38 -13.79 -7.72
C GLY A 75 1.68 -14.54 -7.54
N ARG A 76 1.73 -15.83 -7.91
CA ARG A 76 2.95 -16.63 -7.75
C ARG A 76 4.15 -16.01 -8.49
N GLN A 77 3.98 -15.79 -9.79
CA GLN A 77 5.03 -15.30 -10.71
C GLN A 77 4.47 -14.26 -11.71
N HIS A 78 3.46 -13.49 -11.31
CA HIS A 78 2.89 -12.41 -12.10
C HIS A 78 2.41 -11.27 -11.20
N SER A 79 2.26 -10.09 -11.78
CA SER A 79 1.85 -8.88 -11.08
C SER A 79 0.77 -8.14 -11.84
N LEU A 80 -0.04 -7.43 -11.08
CA LEU A 80 -1.08 -6.53 -11.54
C LEU A 80 -0.87 -5.13 -10.99
N ALA A 81 -1.22 -4.11 -11.76
CA ALA A 81 -1.26 -2.71 -11.34
C ALA A 81 -2.53 -2.01 -11.87
N LEU A 82 -3.22 -1.26 -11.00
CA LEU A 82 -4.45 -0.54 -11.33
C LEU A 82 -4.18 0.95 -11.53
N VAL A 83 -4.60 1.48 -12.69
CA VAL A 83 -4.66 2.91 -13.01
C VAL A 83 -6.14 3.31 -13.11
N PRO A 84 -6.75 3.77 -12.01
CA PRO A 84 -8.19 4.03 -11.98
C PRO A 84 -8.59 5.21 -12.87
N SER A 85 -7.77 6.25 -12.96
CA SER A 85 -8.06 7.45 -13.77
C SER A 85 -8.28 7.15 -15.25
N ARG A 86 -7.70 6.05 -15.74
CA ARG A 86 -7.85 5.56 -17.12
C ARG A 86 -8.70 4.30 -17.23
N GLY A 87 -9.20 3.75 -16.12
CA GLY A 87 -9.86 2.44 -16.06
C GLY A 87 -8.98 1.32 -16.63
N ARG A 88 -7.68 1.33 -16.33
CA ARG A 88 -6.73 0.35 -16.87
C ARG A 88 -6.19 -0.55 -15.78
N VAL A 89 -6.11 -1.84 -16.10
CA VAL A 89 -5.31 -2.81 -15.35
C VAL A 89 -4.14 -3.21 -16.22
N TYR A 90 -2.95 -3.20 -15.65
CA TYR A 90 -1.74 -3.71 -16.27
C TYR A 90 -1.40 -5.06 -15.66
N SER A 91 -0.93 -6.00 -16.47
CA SER A 91 -0.43 -7.31 -16.04
C SER A 91 0.92 -7.62 -16.67
N PHE A 92 1.79 -8.30 -15.93
CA PHE A 92 3.11 -8.75 -16.40
C PHE A 92 3.60 -9.95 -15.58
N GLY A 93 4.56 -10.70 -16.12
CA GLY A 93 5.07 -11.95 -15.57
C GLY A 93 4.67 -13.18 -16.38
N ILE A 94 4.51 -14.31 -15.71
CA ILE A 94 4.11 -15.57 -16.34
C ILE A 94 2.68 -15.46 -16.88
N GLY A 95 2.46 -15.94 -18.09
CA GLY A 95 1.15 -15.92 -18.74
C GLY A 95 0.71 -17.25 -19.34
N GLY A 96 1.48 -18.32 -19.16
CA GLY A 96 1.25 -19.63 -19.80
C GLY A 96 -0.10 -20.28 -19.43
N SER A 97 -0.67 -19.94 -18.27
CA SER A 97 -2.01 -20.42 -17.87
C SER A 97 -3.10 -19.36 -18.03
N GLY A 98 -2.80 -18.26 -18.72
CA GLY A 98 -3.72 -17.14 -18.91
C GLY A 98 -3.76 -16.13 -17.76
N GLN A 99 -2.81 -16.18 -16.81
CA GLN A 99 -2.78 -15.31 -15.62
C GLN A 99 -2.88 -13.81 -15.97
N LEU A 100 -2.29 -13.43 -17.11
CA LEU A 100 -2.21 -12.03 -17.54
C LEU A 100 -3.49 -11.51 -18.21
N GLY A 101 -4.44 -12.36 -18.58
CA GLY A 101 -5.68 -11.92 -19.24
C GLY A 101 -5.50 -11.29 -20.63
N LEU A 102 -4.39 -11.58 -21.33
CA LEU A 102 -4.04 -10.96 -22.62
C LEU A 102 -4.71 -11.62 -23.84
N ARG A 103 -5.77 -12.41 -23.63
CA ARG A 103 -6.46 -13.25 -24.66
C ARG A 103 -5.57 -14.28 -25.36
N LYS A 104 -4.32 -14.42 -24.91
CA LYS A 104 -3.36 -15.44 -25.33
C LYS A 104 -2.53 -15.89 -24.12
N PRO A 105 -2.14 -17.17 -24.04
CA PRO A 105 -1.35 -17.71 -22.94
C PRO A 105 0.14 -17.40 -23.13
N THR A 106 0.51 -16.12 -23.05
CA THR A 106 1.91 -15.68 -23.24
C THR A 106 2.38 -14.86 -22.06
N SER A 107 3.58 -15.16 -21.56
CA SER A 107 4.27 -14.33 -20.58
C SER A 107 4.64 -12.96 -21.15
N SER A 108 4.79 -11.97 -20.29
CA SER A 108 5.22 -10.63 -20.67
C SER A 108 6.22 -10.07 -19.67
N THR A 109 7.36 -9.57 -20.17
CA THR A 109 8.40 -8.94 -19.34
C THR A 109 8.15 -7.45 -19.10
N THR A 110 7.17 -6.85 -19.79
CA THR A 110 6.73 -5.48 -19.58
C THR A 110 5.24 -5.44 -19.22
N PRO A 111 4.77 -4.44 -18.47
CA PRO A 111 3.36 -4.22 -18.18
C PRO A 111 2.51 -4.13 -19.47
N GLN A 112 1.50 -5.00 -19.58
CA GLN A 112 0.55 -5.03 -20.71
C GLN A 112 -0.85 -4.66 -20.23
N VAL A 113 -1.60 -3.91 -21.02
CA VAL A 113 -2.98 -3.53 -20.68
C VAL A 113 -3.89 -4.74 -20.81
N VAL A 114 -4.63 -5.05 -19.74
CA VAL A 114 -5.67 -6.08 -19.73
C VAL A 114 -6.95 -5.52 -20.34
N LEU A 115 -7.48 -6.21 -21.35
CA LEU A 115 -8.71 -5.83 -22.03
C LEU A 115 -9.90 -6.56 -21.38
N GLY A 116 -10.78 -5.81 -20.73
CA GLY A 116 -11.98 -6.35 -20.09
C GLY A 116 -13.25 -5.57 -20.41
N PRO A 117 -14.41 -6.09 -19.97
CA PRO A 117 -15.73 -5.49 -20.22
C PRO A 117 -16.03 -4.34 -19.22
N TRP A 118 -15.09 -3.40 -19.08
CA TRP A 118 -15.21 -2.23 -18.22
C TRP A 118 -14.80 -0.97 -18.98
N VAL A 119 -15.28 0.17 -18.49
CA VAL A 119 -14.96 1.49 -19.03
C VAL A 119 -14.07 2.27 -18.07
N SER A 120 -13.40 3.29 -18.61
CA SER A 120 -12.79 4.36 -17.82
C SER A 120 -13.86 5.18 -17.07
N PRO A 121 -13.48 5.94 -16.03
CA PRO A 121 -14.40 6.86 -15.35
C PRO A 121 -15.10 7.84 -16.30
N SER A 122 -14.46 8.20 -17.42
CA SER A 122 -15.04 9.04 -18.49
C SER A 122 -15.90 8.29 -19.51
N GLY A 123 -16.18 7.00 -19.30
CA GLY A 123 -17.05 6.19 -20.16
C GLY A 123 -16.39 5.59 -21.41
N ILE A 124 -15.08 5.77 -21.57
CA ILE A 124 -14.33 5.23 -22.73
C ILE A 124 -14.03 3.74 -22.47
N SER A 125 -14.39 2.88 -23.41
CA SER A 125 -14.07 1.45 -23.41
C SER A 125 -12.93 1.12 -24.38
N LEU A 126 -12.07 0.15 -24.02
CA LEU A 126 -11.06 -0.42 -24.93
C LEU A 126 -11.58 -1.63 -25.71
N VAL A 127 -12.74 -2.16 -25.33
CA VAL A 127 -13.39 -3.30 -25.96
C VAL A 127 -14.81 -2.90 -26.35
N PRO A 128 -15.32 -3.29 -27.52
CA PRO A 128 -16.72 -3.04 -27.86
C PRO A 128 -17.64 -3.59 -26.76
N THR A 129 -18.45 -2.73 -26.15
CA THR A 129 -19.41 -3.12 -25.14
C THR A 129 -20.55 -3.86 -25.86
N PRO A 130 -20.83 -5.13 -25.53
CA PRO A 130 -22.06 -5.78 -26.02
C PRO A 130 -23.24 -4.96 -25.49
N GLY A 131 -24.27 -4.73 -26.33
CA GLY A 131 -25.31 -3.69 -26.26
C GLY A 131 -26.18 -3.59 -25.01
N ASN A 132 -25.57 -3.64 -23.83
CA ASN A 132 -26.16 -3.48 -22.52
C ASN A 132 -25.89 -2.04 -22.09
N ASN A 133 -26.95 -1.31 -21.73
CA ASN A 133 -26.90 0.11 -21.33
C ASN A 133 -26.21 0.37 -19.97
N GLN A 134 -25.46 -0.60 -19.43
CA GLN A 134 -24.82 -0.47 -18.12
C GLN A 134 -23.31 -0.54 -18.24
N ASN A 135 -22.68 0.61 -17.95
CA ASN A 135 -21.24 0.75 -17.87
C ASN A 135 -20.74 0.40 -16.47
N PHE A 136 -19.65 -0.35 -16.42
CA PHE A 136 -18.96 -0.71 -15.18
C PHE A 136 -17.55 -0.14 -15.18
N VAL A 137 -17.12 0.38 -14.03
CA VAL A 137 -15.75 0.86 -13.80
C VAL A 137 -15.05 -0.08 -12.83
N ILE A 138 -13.72 -0.15 -12.94
CA ILE A 138 -12.91 -1.01 -12.08
C ILE A 138 -12.90 -0.47 -10.66
N HIS A 139 -13.26 -1.31 -9.70
CA HIS A 139 -13.16 -0.99 -8.29
C HIS A 139 -11.87 -1.54 -7.67
N ARG A 140 -11.56 -2.83 -7.90
CA ARG A 140 -10.41 -3.47 -7.23
C ARG A 140 -9.82 -4.62 -8.05
N ILE A 141 -8.51 -4.81 -7.94
CA ILE A 141 -7.79 -5.96 -8.48
C ILE A 141 -7.37 -6.93 -7.38
N PHE A 142 -7.32 -8.21 -7.72
CA PHE A 142 -6.85 -9.28 -6.86
C PHE A 142 -6.02 -10.26 -7.68
N SER A 143 -5.03 -10.85 -7.03
CA SER A 143 -4.25 -11.95 -7.58
C SER A 143 -3.97 -12.97 -6.48
N GLY A 144 -4.06 -14.24 -6.85
CA GLY A 144 -3.65 -15.40 -6.05
C GLY A 144 -2.62 -16.22 -6.82
N GLY A 145 -2.51 -17.53 -6.57
CA GLY A 145 -1.51 -18.40 -7.22
C GLY A 145 -1.35 -18.15 -8.72
N ASP A 146 -2.29 -18.67 -9.51
CA ASP A 146 -2.33 -18.50 -10.99
C ASP A 146 -3.62 -17.82 -11.47
N HIS A 147 -4.34 -17.15 -10.58
CA HIS A 147 -5.65 -16.56 -10.88
C HIS A 147 -5.69 -15.08 -10.53
N CYS A 148 -6.42 -14.32 -11.34
CA CYS A 148 -6.67 -12.90 -11.14
C CYS A 148 -8.18 -12.63 -11.13
N PHE A 149 -8.60 -11.67 -10.32
CA PHE A 149 -9.98 -11.19 -10.30
C PHE A 149 -9.99 -9.66 -10.36
N VAL A 150 -11.00 -9.12 -11.03
CA VAL A 150 -11.28 -7.68 -11.05
C VAL A 150 -12.71 -7.50 -10.59
N SER A 151 -12.91 -6.75 -9.50
CA SER A 151 -14.26 -6.32 -9.11
C SER A 151 -14.56 -5.00 -9.79
N VAL A 152 -15.82 -4.86 -10.20
CA VAL A 152 -16.33 -3.68 -10.90
C VAL A 152 -17.58 -3.17 -10.21
N VAL A 153 -17.82 -1.87 -10.33
CA VAL A 153 -19.02 -1.19 -9.82
C VAL A 153 -19.68 -0.43 -10.97
N LYS A 154 -20.96 -0.09 -10.83
CA LYS A 154 -21.65 0.72 -11.85
C LYS A 154 -20.96 2.08 -11.95
N GLN A 155 -20.76 2.59 -13.17
CA GLN A 155 -20.07 3.87 -13.40
C GLN A 155 -20.67 5.03 -12.58
N ASN A 156 -22.00 5.03 -12.40
CA ASN A 156 -22.72 6.09 -11.69
C ASN A 156 -22.87 5.82 -10.18
N SER A 157 -22.22 4.78 -9.63
CA SER A 157 -22.22 4.56 -8.18
C SER A 157 -21.19 5.47 -7.50
N ASP A 158 -21.51 5.94 -6.29
CA ASP A 158 -20.62 6.77 -5.47
C ASP A 158 -19.54 5.94 -4.73
N ILE A 159 -19.03 4.90 -5.40
CA ILE A 159 -18.04 3.99 -4.84
C ILE A 159 -16.73 4.22 -5.59
N PRO A 160 -15.73 4.86 -4.95
CA PRO A 160 -14.45 5.14 -5.60
C PRO A 160 -13.68 3.84 -5.86
N PRO A 161 -12.73 3.86 -6.82
CA PRO A 161 -11.78 2.77 -6.98
C PRO A 161 -10.92 2.62 -5.72
N TYR A 162 -10.58 1.40 -5.37
CA TYR A 162 -9.76 1.11 -4.20
C TYR A 162 -8.34 1.68 -4.37
N ASP A 163 -7.88 2.38 -3.33
CA ASP A 163 -6.53 2.90 -3.22
C ASP A 163 -5.84 2.29 -1.99
N CYS A 164 -4.86 1.42 -2.20
CA CYS A 164 -4.14 0.79 -1.10
C CYS A 164 -3.08 1.71 -0.48
N ARG A 165 -2.93 2.95 -0.98
CA ARG A 165 -2.09 3.99 -0.36
C ARG A 165 -2.83 4.75 0.73
N GLU A 166 -4.17 4.73 0.69
CA GLU A 166 -5.03 5.33 1.69
C GLU A 166 -5.39 4.30 2.76
N TYR A 167 -4.98 4.58 4.01
CA TYR A 167 -5.32 3.72 5.13
C TYR A 167 -6.63 4.17 5.76
N ASN A 168 -7.41 3.21 6.26
CA ASN A 168 -8.60 3.55 7.04
C ASN A 168 -8.15 4.31 8.32
N PRO A 169 -8.77 5.46 8.65
CA PRO A 169 -8.49 6.18 9.90
C PRO A 169 -8.64 5.31 11.16
N GLN A 170 -9.53 4.31 11.12
CA GLN A 170 -9.74 3.35 12.21
C GLN A 170 -8.63 2.29 12.32
N THR A 171 -7.81 2.11 11.28
CA THR A 171 -6.70 1.14 11.28
C THR A 171 -5.34 1.79 11.54
N GLN A 172 -5.32 3.05 11.98
CA GLN A 172 -4.09 3.74 12.34
C GLN A 172 -3.48 3.19 13.63
N ILE A 173 -2.17 3.35 13.76
CA ILE A 173 -1.49 3.11 15.04
C ILE A 173 -2.10 4.07 16.06
N LEU A 174 -2.70 3.50 17.11
CA LEU A 174 -3.23 4.29 18.22
C LEU A 174 -2.07 5.02 18.90
N HIS A 175 -2.22 6.33 19.07
CA HIS A 175 -1.20 7.18 19.67
C HIS A 175 -1.87 8.25 20.54
N LEU A 176 -1.17 8.69 21.58
CA LEU A 176 -1.61 9.79 22.42
C LEU A 176 -1.23 11.12 21.78
N THR A 177 -2.22 11.93 21.44
CA THR A 177 -1.98 13.30 20.97
C THR A 177 -1.86 14.26 22.17
N GLN A 178 -1.16 15.38 21.97
CA GLN A 178 -1.03 16.39 23.01
C GLN A 178 -2.39 16.94 23.46
N ASP A 179 -3.33 17.12 22.53
CA ASP A 179 -4.67 17.62 22.84
C ASP A 179 -5.49 16.59 23.64
N TYR A 180 -5.35 15.30 23.33
CA TYR A 180 -5.97 14.24 24.11
C TYR A 180 -5.46 14.23 25.55
N VAL A 181 -4.13 14.35 25.75
CA VAL A 181 -3.52 14.43 27.09
C VAL A 181 -4.01 15.67 27.86
N LYS A 182 -4.08 16.84 27.21
CA LYS A 182 -4.61 18.05 27.85
C LYS A 182 -6.07 17.89 28.28
N ASN A 183 -6.88 17.20 27.48
CA ASN A 183 -8.27 16.91 27.85
C ASN A 183 -8.36 15.98 29.06
N LEU A 184 -7.50 14.95 29.14
CA LEU A 184 -7.42 14.07 30.32
C LEU A 184 -7.05 14.84 31.60
N LEU A 185 -6.11 15.79 31.51
CA LEU A 185 -5.68 16.61 32.64
C LEU A 185 -6.76 17.58 33.15
N ARG A 186 -7.77 17.87 32.33
CA ARG A 186 -8.91 18.71 32.73
C ARG A 186 -9.97 17.92 33.50
N THR A 187 -9.91 16.60 33.50
CA THR A 187 -10.83 15.75 34.24
C THR A 187 -10.51 15.83 35.74
N PRO A 188 -11.46 16.24 36.61
CA PRO A 188 -11.20 16.36 38.04
C PRO A 188 -10.86 14.99 38.66
N GLY A 189 -9.85 14.94 39.52
CA GLY A 189 -9.32 13.68 40.10
C GLY A 189 -10.30 12.87 40.96
N ASN A 190 -11.49 13.41 41.26
CA ASN A 190 -12.55 12.75 42.02
C ASN A 190 -13.67 12.17 41.13
N VAL A 191 -13.56 12.25 39.80
CA VAL A 191 -14.56 11.71 38.87
C VAL A 191 -14.11 10.33 38.39
N GLN A 192 -15.04 9.39 38.36
CA GLN A 192 -14.79 8.06 37.79
C GLN A 192 -14.46 8.19 36.31
N VAL A 193 -13.29 7.70 35.90
CA VAL A 193 -12.84 7.79 34.50
C VAL A 193 -13.74 6.91 33.64
N GLU A 194 -14.21 7.45 32.52
CA GLU A 194 -15.01 6.70 31.54
C GLU A 194 -14.27 5.45 31.06
N GLN A 195 -15.01 4.33 30.96
CA GLN A 195 -14.44 3.03 30.61
C GLN A 195 -13.80 3.04 29.20
N GLU A 196 -14.33 3.85 28.28
CA GLU A 196 -13.78 4.03 26.93
C GLU A 196 -12.38 4.66 26.98
N VAL A 197 -12.19 5.67 27.84
CA VAL A 197 -10.90 6.34 28.03
C VAL A 197 -9.86 5.36 28.60
N LEU A 198 -10.23 4.58 29.61
CA LEU A 198 -9.37 3.55 30.19
C LEU A 198 -9.00 2.47 29.16
N SER A 199 -9.97 1.96 28.42
CA SER A 199 -9.76 0.95 27.38
C SER A 199 -8.82 1.46 26.27
N PHE A 200 -9.00 2.71 25.85
CA PHE A 200 -8.12 3.35 24.88
C PHE A 200 -6.68 3.46 25.41
N LEU A 201 -6.50 3.99 26.63
CA LEU A 201 -5.18 4.15 27.25
C LEU A 201 -4.48 2.79 27.42
N GLU A 202 -5.18 1.79 27.95
CA GLU A 202 -4.63 0.44 28.05
C GLU A 202 -4.21 -0.10 26.69
N THR A 203 -5.01 0.10 25.64
CA THR A 203 -4.71 -0.42 24.31
C THR A 203 -3.47 0.26 23.72
N VAL A 204 -3.33 1.57 23.89
CA VAL A 204 -2.12 2.31 23.49
C VAL A 204 -0.90 1.78 24.27
N PHE A 205 -0.98 1.73 25.60
CA PHE A 205 0.15 1.34 26.45
C PHE A 205 0.49 -0.17 26.42
N LYS A 206 -0.44 -1.03 25.98
CA LYS A 206 -0.17 -2.45 25.68
C LYS A 206 0.83 -2.62 24.53
N SER A 207 0.99 -1.60 23.69
CA SER A 207 1.98 -1.64 22.62
C SER A 207 3.40 -1.48 23.19
N LEU A 208 4.27 -2.46 22.93
CA LEU A 208 5.70 -2.36 23.26
C LEU A 208 6.37 -1.13 22.61
N SER A 209 5.76 -0.55 21.57
CA SER A 209 6.21 0.71 20.97
C SER A 209 6.10 1.94 21.90
N CYS A 210 5.35 1.82 23.00
CA CYS A 210 5.30 2.84 24.05
C CYS A 210 6.53 2.79 24.97
N LEU A 211 7.17 1.62 25.14
CA LEU A 211 8.37 1.48 25.98
C LEU A 211 9.60 2.14 25.35
N ASN A 212 9.65 2.19 24.02
CA ASN A 212 10.72 2.84 23.27
C ASN A 212 10.32 4.20 22.70
N GLY A 213 9.17 4.76 23.11
CA GLY A 213 8.74 6.15 22.87
C GLY A 213 8.87 6.62 21.42
N SER A 214 8.37 5.85 20.46
CA SER A 214 8.40 6.25 19.05
C SER A 214 7.39 7.37 18.80
N PHE A 215 7.81 8.62 18.93
CA PHE A 215 6.97 9.76 18.56
C PHE A 215 7.01 9.95 17.05
N LEU A 216 5.87 9.89 16.37
CA LEU A 216 5.78 10.39 15.00
C LEU A 216 5.79 11.92 15.05
N LEU A 217 6.54 12.56 14.17
CA LEU A 217 6.43 14.01 13.97
C LEU A 217 5.13 14.30 13.20
N ASN A 218 4.67 15.56 13.25
CA ASN A 218 3.63 16.05 12.35
C ASN A 218 4.00 15.74 10.89
N ASP A 219 3.00 15.48 10.05
CA ASP A 219 3.13 15.11 8.62
C ASP A 219 3.73 13.72 8.35
N GLU A 220 3.47 12.73 9.21
CA GLU A 220 3.94 11.33 9.06
C GLU A 220 5.47 11.20 8.94
N LYS A 221 6.21 12.23 9.36
CA LYS A 221 7.67 12.20 9.39
C LYS A 221 8.11 11.33 10.55
N HIS A 222 8.98 10.38 10.27
CA HIS A 222 9.60 9.59 11.31
C HIS A 222 10.55 10.51 12.11
N TYR A 223 10.41 10.57 13.44
CA TYR A 223 11.52 11.06 14.27
C TYR A 223 12.70 10.16 13.93
N TYR A 224 13.83 10.73 13.52
CA TYR A 224 14.96 10.04 12.89
C TYR A 224 15.53 8.90 13.76
N CYS A 225 14.85 7.75 13.80
CA CYS A 225 15.24 6.60 14.59
C CYS A 225 16.48 5.99 13.93
N SER A 226 17.59 6.07 14.64
CA SER A 226 18.87 5.48 14.25
C SER A 226 19.50 4.79 15.45
N SER A 227 20.61 4.08 15.22
CA SER A 227 21.41 3.55 16.32
C SER A 227 21.95 4.63 17.29
N ARG A 228 21.88 5.92 16.91
CA ARG A 228 22.31 7.07 17.71
C ARG A 228 21.17 7.99 18.14
N HIS A 229 19.94 7.74 17.70
CA HIS A 229 18.77 8.55 18.04
C HIS A 229 17.60 7.60 18.22
N HIS A 230 17.15 7.44 19.47
CA HIS A 230 16.14 6.46 19.84
C HIS A 230 14.71 6.83 19.41
N GLY A 231 14.48 7.98 18.75
CA GLY A 231 13.13 8.39 18.32
C GLY A 231 12.26 9.03 19.40
N VAL A 232 12.71 8.94 20.66
CA VAL A 232 12.05 9.53 21.83
C VAL A 232 12.40 11.02 21.95
N ASN A 233 11.41 11.91 21.91
CA ASN A 233 11.58 13.30 22.31
C ASN A 233 11.64 13.37 23.84
N LEU A 234 12.82 13.09 24.42
CA LEU A 234 13.02 13.08 25.88
C LEU A 234 12.75 14.44 26.53
N GLU A 235 12.99 15.55 25.81
CA GLU A 235 12.61 16.88 26.31
C GLU A 235 11.10 17.08 26.35
N GLY A 236 10.38 16.66 25.31
CA GLY A 236 8.92 16.69 25.26
C GLY A 236 8.30 15.83 26.36
N GLY A 237 8.86 14.63 26.57
CA GLY A 237 8.52 13.77 27.71
C GLY A 237 8.76 14.48 29.04
N ARG A 238 9.96 15.04 29.26
CA ARG A 238 10.27 15.78 30.49
C ARG A 238 9.29 16.94 30.73
N ARG A 239 8.97 17.74 29.72
CA ARG A 239 8.00 18.85 29.86
C ARG A 239 6.59 18.38 30.21
N GLY A 240 6.18 17.18 29.79
CA GLY A 240 4.89 16.59 30.16
C GLY A 240 4.85 16.02 31.59
N TYR A 241 6.01 15.69 32.17
CA TYR A 241 6.14 15.19 33.55
C TYR A 241 6.45 16.28 34.58
N VAL A 242 6.76 17.51 34.16
CA VAL A 242 6.81 18.65 35.07
C VAL A 242 5.38 19.10 35.33
N PHE A 243 4.79 18.59 36.40
CA PHE A 243 3.58 19.17 36.98
C PHE A 243 3.81 20.66 37.30
N PRO A 244 2.84 21.56 37.07
CA PRO A 244 2.84 22.86 37.73
C PRO A 244 2.69 22.70 39.26
#